data_AF-A0A7S3JRU3-F1
#
_entry.id   AF-A0A7S3JRU3-F1
#
_cell.length_a   1.000
_cell.length_b   1.000
_cell.length_c   1.000
_cell.angle_alpha   90.00
_cell.angle_beta   90.00
_cell.angle_gamma   90.00
#
_symmetry.space_group_name_H-M   'P 1'
#
loop_
_entity.id
_entity.type
_entity.pdbx_description
1 polymer ?
#
loop_
_entity_poly.entity_id
_entity_poly.type
_entity_poly.pdbx_seq_one_letter_code
_entity_poly.pdbx_strand_id
1 'polypeptide(L)'
;ELKKDKEVVLIAITQNGSALQHASPELKKDKEVVLKAITQYDLALAHASHELKKDKEFVLKAVKKNALALKYASPELKKDKEFFLIAVGQDGYALQYASDELKNDKQVVLKAINQNGSALQYASPG
;
A
#
# COMPACT_ATOMS: atom_id res chain seq x y z
N GLU A 1 14.89 4.72 24.63
CA GLU A 1 13.87 5.78 24.74
C GLU A 1 13.61 6.50 23.42
N LEU A 2 14.63 6.89 22.65
CA LEU A 2 14.47 7.62 21.37
C LEU A 2 13.59 6.95 20.30
N LYS A 3 13.60 5.61 20.17
CA LYS A 3 12.77 4.87 19.19
C LYS A 3 11.26 4.96 19.46
N LYS A 4 10.87 5.42 20.66
CA LYS A 4 9.47 5.64 21.07
C LYS A 4 9.09 7.12 21.01
N ASP A 5 10.07 8.00 20.85
CA ASP A 5 9.84 9.43 20.73
C ASP A 5 9.40 9.74 19.29
N LYS A 6 8.15 10.22 19.15
CA LYS A 6 7.55 10.48 17.85
C LYS A 6 8.30 11.57 17.09
N GLU A 7 8.78 12.61 17.75
CA GLU A 7 9.47 13.72 17.10
C GLU A 7 10.83 13.26 16.56
N VAL A 8 11.61 12.56 17.40
CA VAL A 8 12.91 12.00 16.97
C VAL A 8 12.73 11.03 15.81
N VAL A 9 11.71 10.17 15.86
CA VAL A 9 11.40 9.22 14.78
C VAL A 9 10.98 9.95 13.50
N LEU A 10 10.17 11.01 13.58
CA LEU A 10 9.76 11.80 12.41
C LEU A 10 10.94 12.54 11.76
N ILE A 11 11.88 13.06 12.56
CA ILE A 11 13.12 13.66 12.05
C ILE A 11 13.93 12.60 11.28
N ALA A 12 14.12 11.41 11.87
CA ALA A 12 14.85 10.33 11.21
C ALA A 12 14.17 9.87 9.91
N ILE A 13 12.84 9.73 9.91
CA ILE A 13 12.03 9.38 8.73
C ILE A 13 12.16 10.44 7.63
N THR A 14 12.24 11.71 8.00
CA THR A 14 12.38 12.81 7.03
C THR A 14 13.73 12.76 6.30
N GLN A 15 14.77 12.24 6.95
CA GLN A 15 16.07 12.01 6.31
C GLN A 15 16.11 10.70 5.53
N ASN A 16 15.47 9.64 6.05
CA ASN A 16 15.37 8.35 5.40
C ASN A 16 14.09 7.62 5.83
N GLY A 17 13.14 7.42 4.92
CA GLY A 17 11.86 6.76 5.21
C GLY A 17 12.01 5.32 5.72
N SER A 18 13.13 4.63 5.46
CA SER A 18 13.39 3.29 6.00
C SER A 18 13.62 3.29 7.52
N ALA A 19 13.86 4.46 8.14
CA ALA A 19 14.03 4.60 9.59
C ALA A 19 12.83 4.07 10.38
N LEU A 20 11.64 4.01 9.77
CA LEU A 20 10.45 3.39 10.36
C LEU A 20 10.70 1.95 10.85
N GLN A 21 11.61 1.19 10.21
CA GLN A 21 11.93 -0.17 10.64
C GLN A 21 12.46 -0.25 12.08
N HIS A 22 13.06 0.83 12.58
CA HIS A 22 13.63 0.92 13.91
C HIS A 22 12.69 1.56 14.94
N ALA A 23 11.56 2.14 14.51
CA ALA A 23 10.57 2.72 15.41
C ALA A 23 9.92 1.66 16.30
N SER A 24 9.38 2.10 17.44
CA SER A 24 8.67 1.22 18.36
C SER A 24 7.40 0.62 17.74
N PRO A 25 6.89 -0.50 18.28
CA PRO A 25 5.63 -1.09 17.81
C PRO A 25 4.46 -0.10 17.83
N GLU A 26 4.40 0.80 18.81
CA GLU A 26 3.36 1.82 18.94
C GLU A 26 3.43 2.84 17.80
N LEU A 27 4.63 3.33 17.46
CA LEU A 27 4.80 4.28 16.36
C LEU A 27 4.62 3.62 14.98
N LYS A 28 4.85 2.30 14.86
CA LYS A 28 4.50 1.54 13.65
C LYS A 28 3.00 1.35 13.46
N LYS A 29 2.18 1.65 14.48
CA LYS A 29 0.71 1.72 14.42
C LYS A 29 0.19 3.14 14.19
N ASP A 30 1.04 4.16 14.38
CA ASP A 30 0.67 5.55 14.17
C ASP A 30 0.57 5.84 12.66
N LYS A 31 -0.65 6.14 12.21
CA LYS A 31 -0.97 6.39 10.80
C LYS A 31 -0.18 7.56 10.22
N GLU A 32 0.07 8.62 11.00
CA GLU A 32 0.81 9.80 10.55
C GLU A 32 2.28 9.47 10.33
N VAL A 33 2.90 8.79 11.30
CA VAL A 33 4.30 8.36 11.22
C VAL A 33 4.52 7.44 10.03
N VAL A 34 3.64 6.45 9.86
CA VAL A 34 3.73 5.49 8.74
C VAL A 34 3.48 6.18 7.40
N LEU A 35 2.48 7.07 7.28
CA LEU A 35 2.24 7.81 6.05
C LEU A 35 3.42 8.70 5.68
N LYS A 36 4.02 9.40 6.65
CA LYS A 36 5.24 10.19 6.42
C LYS A 36 6.35 9.32 5.85
N ALA A 37 6.57 8.13 6.42
CA ALA A 37 7.56 7.19 5.91
C ALA A 37 7.27 6.71 4.47
N ILE A 38 6.01 6.43 4.15
CA ILE A 38 5.59 5.99 2.79
C ILE A 38 5.88 7.07 1.74
N THR A 39 5.77 8.36 2.11
CA THR A 39 6.13 9.45 1.18
C THR A 39 7.63 9.60 0.91
N GLN A 40 8.49 8.96 1.72
CA GLN A 40 9.95 9.05 1.61
C GLN A 40 10.58 7.73 1.16
N TYR A 41 9.90 6.61 1.38
CA TYR A 41 10.42 5.28 1.10
C TYR A 41 9.31 4.32 0.69
N ASP A 42 9.43 3.78 -0.51
CA ASP A 42 8.40 2.99 -1.17
C ASP A 42 8.00 1.72 -0.41
N LEU A 43 8.93 1.14 0.34
CA LEU A 43 8.71 -0.09 1.10
C LEU A 43 8.37 0.18 2.56
N ALA A 44 8.11 1.43 2.96
CA ALA A 44 7.84 1.77 4.36
C ALA A 44 6.63 1.03 4.94
N LEU A 45 5.59 0.78 4.13
CA LEU A 45 4.42 0.02 4.59
C LEU A 45 4.80 -1.41 5.04
N ALA A 46 5.91 -1.99 4.55
CA ALA A 46 6.42 -3.28 5.01
C ALA A 46 6.71 -3.29 6.52
N HIS A 47 7.08 -2.15 7.09
CA HIS A 47 7.42 -2.00 8.51
C HIS A 47 6.24 -1.55 9.38
N ALA A 48 5.12 -1.19 8.77
CA ALA A 48 3.90 -0.86 9.50
C ALA A 48 3.33 -2.08 10.23
N SER A 49 2.49 -1.82 11.23
CA SER A 49 1.80 -2.86 11.98
C SER A 49 0.89 -3.71 11.10
N HIS A 50 0.57 -4.91 11.56
CA HIS A 50 -0.31 -5.82 10.83
C HIS A 50 -1.74 -5.28 10.72
N GLU A 51 -2.18 -4.53 11.73
CA GLU A 51 -3.49 -3.87 11.77
C GLU A 51 -3.60 -2.79 10.69
N LEU A 52 -2.57 -1.95 10.51
CA LEU A 52 -2.58 -0.93 9.45
C LEU A 52 -2.56 -1.54 8.04
N LYS A 53 -1.88 -2.67 7.84
CA LYS A 53 -1.86 -3.38 6.55
C LYS A 53 -3.21 -4.00 6.18
N LYS A 54 -4.11 -4.17 7.16
CA LYS A 54 -5.48 -4.66 6.99
C LYS A 54 -6.51 -3.53 6.88
N ASP A 55 -6.15 -2.31 7.29
CA ASP A 55 -7.03 -1.16 7.25
C ASP A 55 -7.20 -0.67 5.80
N LYS A 56 -8.35 -1.01 5.19
CA LYS A 56 -8.73 -0.64 3.82
C LYS A 56 -8.55 0.86 3.55
N GLU A 57 -9.01 1.72 4.44
CA GLU A 57 -8.95 3.18 4.23
C GLU A 57 -7.51 3.69 4.30
N PHE A 58 -6.75 3.20 5.28
CA PHE A 58 -5.35 3.55 5.44
C PHE A 58 -4.51 3.07 4.25
N VAL A 59 -4.67 1.82 3.83
CA VAL A 59 -3.94 1.28 2.69
C VAL A 59 -4.31 2.05 1.42
N LEU A 60 -5.59 2.38 1.17
CA LEU A 60 -5.94 3.22 0.02
C LEU A 60 -5.28 4.61 0.08
N LYS A 61 -5.18 5.22 1.27
CA LYS A 61 -4.41 6.48 1.44
C LYS A 61 -2.93 6.29 1.14
N ALA A 62 -2.34 5.17 1.54
CA ALA A 62 -0.96 4.82 1.21
C ALA A 62 -0.76 4.63 -0.31
N VAL A 63 -1.68 3.94 -0.99
CA VAL A 63 -1.65 3.70 -2.44
C VAL A 63 -1.68 5.01 -3.22
N LYS A 64 -2.49 5.99 -2.80
CA LYS A 64 -2.50 7.33 -3.40
C LYS A 64 -1.14 8.05 -3.33
N LYS A 65 -0.32 7.71 -2.35
CA LYS A 65 1.04 8.27 -2.20
C LYS A 65 2.07 7.43 -2.93
N ASN A 66 1.89 6.11 -2.91
CA ASN A 66 2.74 5.16 -3.60
C ASN A 66 1.99 3.85 -3.88
N ALA A 67 1.79 3.52 -5.16
CA ALA A 67 1.13 2.29 -5.57
C ALA A 67 1.82 1.01 -5.07
N LEU A 68 3.14 1.03 -4.83
CA LEU A 68 3.91 -0.08 -4.26
C LEU A 68 3.45 -0.46 -2.84
N ALA A 69 2.68 0.40 -2.16
CA ALA A 69 2.02 0.06 -0.90
C ALA A 69 1.14 -1.20 -1.03
N LEU A 70 0.50 -1.43 -2.18
CA LEU A 70 -0.32 -2.63 -2.41
C LEU A 70 0.47 -3.94 -2.24
N LYS A 71 1.77 -3.94 -2.50
CA LYS A 71 2.64 -5.10 -2.29
C LYS A 71 2.55 -5.61 -0.84
N TYR A 72 2.35 -4.71 0.13
CA TYR A 72 2.35 -5.01 1.56
C TYR A 72 0.96 -4.98 2.20
N ALA A 73 -0.10 -4.73 1.42
CA ALA A 73 -1.47 -4.91 1.87
C ALA A 73 -1.71 -6.36 2.30
N SER A 74 -2.63 -6.56 3.24
CA SER A 74 -2.93 -7.89 3.75
C SER A 74 -3.49 -8.81 2.64
N PRO A 75 -3.32 -10.13 2.75
CA PRO A 75 -3.88 -11.08 1.78
C PRO A 75 -5.39 -10.95 1.60
N GLU A 76 -6.11 -10.58 2.67
CA GLU A 76 -7.56 -10.37 2.64
C GLU A 76 -7.93 -9.16 1.76
N LEU A 77 -7.22 -8.03 1.89
CA LEU A 77 -7.42 -6.88 1.01
C LEU A 77 -7.04 -7.20 -0.44
N LYS A 78 -6.04 -8.05 -0.66
CA LYS A 78 -5.64 -8.50 -2.01
C LYS A 78 -6.69 -9.32 -2.75
N LYS A 79 -7.69 -9.85 -2.03
CA LYS A 79 -8.85 -10.56 -2.58
C LYS A 79 -10.12 -9.72 -2.57
N ASP A 80 -10.09 -8.55 -1.95
CA ASP A 80 -11.25 -7.67 -1.84
C ASP A 80 -11.47 -6.93 -3.16
N LYS A 81 -12.52 -7.32 -3.88
CA LYS A 81 -12.89 -6.75 -5.17
C LYS A 81 -13.19 -5.25 -5.09
N GLU A 82 -13.93 -4.80 -4.08
CA GLU A 82 -14.26 -3.38 -3.94
C GLU A 82 -13.02 -2.53 -3.68
N PHE A 83 -12.12 -3.04 -2.82
CA PHE A 83 -10.82 -2.43 -2.59
C PHE A 83 -10.03 -2.28 -3.90
N PHE A 84 -9.97 -3.35 -4.71
CA PHE A 84 -9.23 -3.32 -5.97
C PHE A 84 -9.88 -2.45 -7.04
N LEU A 85 -11.22 -2.36 -7.12
CA LEU A 85 -11.88 -1.42 -8.03
C LEU A 85 -11.50 0.04 -7.74
N ILE A 86 -11.31 0.38 -6.47
CA ILE A 86 -10.81 1.71 -6.08
C ILE A 86 -9.32 1.84 -6.40
N ALA A 87 -8.50 0.84 -6.06
CA ALA A 87 -7.05 0.88 -6.26
C ALA A 87 -6.67 0.99 -7.74
N VAL A 88 -7.25 0.14 -8.61
CA VAL A 88 -7.01 0.19 -10.06
C VAL A 88 -7.62 1.42 -10.72
N GLY A 89 -8.63 2.03 -10.09
CA GLY A 89 -9.15 3.32 -10.52
C GLY A 89 -8.21 4.49 -10.24
N GLN A 90 -7.27 4.35 -9.30
CA GLN A 90 -6.24 5.35 -9.01
C GLN A 90 -4.99 5.10 -9.86
N ASP A 91 -4.56 3.84 -9.97
CA ASP A 91 -3.43 3.40 -10.80
C ASP A 91 -3.73 2.01 -11.37
N GLY A 92 -3.88 1.90 -12.69
CA GLY A 92 -4.20 0.66 -13.39
C GLY A 92 -3.14 -0.43 -13.17
N TYR A 93 -1.88 -0.05 -12.92
CA TYR A 93 -0.83 -1.00 -12.57
C TYR A 93 -1.00 -1.62 -11.19
N ALA A 94 -1.93 -1.14 -10.36
CA ALA A 94 -2.35 -1.80 -9.13
C ALA A 94 -2.77 -3.26 -9.38
N LEU A 95 -3.29 -3.57 -10.57
CA LEU A 95 -3.72 -4.93 -10.95
C LEU A 95 -2.62 -5.99 -10.74
N GLN A 96 -1.35 -5.63 -10.88
CA GLN A 96 -0.22 -6.55 -10.67
C GLN A 96 -0.20 -7.18 -9.27
N TYR A 97 -0.77 -6.49 -8.27
CA TYR A 97 -0.79 -6.90 -6.87
C TYR A 97 -2.10 -7.57 -6.42
N ALA A 98 -3.09 -7.64 -7.32
CA ALA A 98 -4.35 -8.33 -7.05
C ALA A 98 -4.13 -9.85 -6.93
N SER A 99 -5.08 -10.53 -6.29
CA SER A 99 -5.15 -12.00 -6.37
C SER A 99 -5.36 -12.48 -7.81
N ASP A 100 -5.00 -13.73 -8.10
CA ASP A 100 -5.20 -14.31 -9.43
C ASP A 100 -6.69 -14.36 -9.83
N GLU A 101 -7.58 -14.54 -8.85
CA GLU A 101 -9.03 -14.44 -9.04
C GLU A 101 -9.44 -13.05 -9.55
N LEU A 102 -8.92 -11.97 -8.95
CA LEU A 102 -9.22 -10.60 -9.38
C LEU A 102 -8.51 -10.21 -10.68
N LYS A 103 -7.37 -10.84 -11.00
CA LYS A 103 -6.71 -10.71 -12.32
C LYS A 103 -7.48 -11.40 -13.44
N ASN A 104 -8.43 -12.29 -13.11
CA ASN A 104 -9.41 -12.87 -14.04
C ASN A 104 -10.78 -12.19 -13.95
N ASP A 105 -11.04 -11.36 -12.93
CA ASP A 105 -12.30 -10.64 -12.80
C ASP A 105 -12.41 -9.55 -13.88
N LYS A 106 -13.32 -9.76 -14.82
CA LYS A 106 -13.55 -8.87 -15.96
C LYS A 106 -13.79 -7.42 -15.54
N GLN A 107 -14.49 -7.16 -14.44
CA GLN A 107 -14.81 -5.80 -14.01
C GLN A 107 -13.55 -5.09 -13.50
N VAL A 108 -12.74 -5.77 -12.68
CA VAL A 108 -11.48 -5.24 -12.17
C VAL A 108 -10.48 -5.01 -13.30
N VAL A 109 -10.31 -6.00 -14.18
CA VAL A 109 -9.39 -5.93 -15.33
C VAL A 109 -9.79 -4.80 -16.27
N LEU A 110 -11.07 -4.68 -16.66
CA LEU A 110 -11.52 -3.60 -17.53
C LEU A 110 -11.35 -2.22 -16.88
N LYS A 111 -11.59 -2.10 -15.56
CA LYS A 111 -11.35 -0.85 -14.84
C LYS A 111 -9.87 -0.46 -14.88
N ALA A 112 -8.96 -1.42 -14.69
CA ALA A 112 -7.52 -1.21 -14.74
C ALA A 112 -7.06 -0.79 -16.14
N ILE A 113 -7.52 -1.49 -17.19
CA ILE A 113 -7.19 -1.19 -18.59
C ILE A 113 -7.72 0.17 -19.02
N ASN A 114 -8.94 0.53 -18.61
CA ASN A 114 -9.50 1.86 -18.89
C ASN A 114 -8.74 2.98 -18.18
N GLN A 115 -8.08 2.69 -17.05
CA GLN A 115 -7.20 3.65 -16.38
C GLN A 115 -5.84 3.72 -17.10
N ASN A 116 -5.25 2.57 -17.44
CA ASN A 116 -4.02 2.45 -18.20
C ASN A 116 -4.03 1.17 -19.04
N GLY A 117 -4.03 1.31 -20.37
CA GLY A 117 -4.12 0.18 -21.29
C GLY A 117 -3.01 -0.86 -21.12
N SER A 118 -1.82 -0.44 -20.64
CA SER A 118 -0.69 -1.34 -20.37
C SER A 118 -0.92 -2.24 -19.16
N ALA A 119 -1.95 -1.99 -18.34
CA ALA A 119 -2.34 -2.87 -17.24
C ALA A 119 -2.81 -4.24 -17.71
N LEU A 120 -3.18 -4.40 -19.00
CA LEU A 120 -3.54 -5.69 -19.60
C LEU A 120 -2.46 -6.76 -19.40
N GLN A 121 -1.18 -6.37 -19.34
CA GLN A 121 -0.06 -7.30 -19.09
C GLN A 121 -0.17 -8.06 -17.75
N TYR A 122 -0.97 -7.54 -16.80
CA TYR A 122 -1.18 -8.13 -15.48
C TYR A 122 -2.50 -8.88 -15.35
N ALA A 123 -3.36 -8.83 -16.36
CA ALA A 123 -4.53 -9.71 -16.42
C ALA A 123 -4.04 -11.16 -16.58
N SER A 124 -4.74 -12.09 -15.95
CA SER A 124 -4.43 -13.51 -16.16
C SER A 124 -4.89 -13.94 -17.56
N PRO A 125 -4.18 -14.86 -18.22
CA PRO A 125 -4.51 -15.29 -19.59
C PRO A 125 -5.87 -16.00 -19.70
N GLY A 126 -6.43 -16.48 -18.58
CA GLY A 126 -7.64 -17.31 -18.55
C GLY A 126 -7.34 -18.78 -18.76
#